data_AF-C8S397-F1
#
_entry.id   AF-C8S397-F1
#
_cell.length_a   1.000
_cell.length_b   1.000
_cell.length_c   1.000
_cell.angle_alpha   90.00
_cell.angle_beta   90.00
_cell.angle_gamma   90.00
#
_symmetry.space_group_name_H-M   'P 1'
#
loop_
_entity.id
_entity.type
_entity.pdbx_description
1 polymer ?
#
loop_
_entity_poly.entity_id
_entity_poly.type
_entity_poly.pdbx_seq_one_letter_code
_entity_poly.pdbx_strand_id
1 'polypeptide(L)'
;MNSKAATRSNDVTATIRVWDPLVRLLHWSFVAAVAFAALTGLVLGSRWITPHVVVGTALGALLLIRLIWGVTGSATARFASFIVGPAALREHVAELRAGHAGRHLGHNPLGGYMILALLAVMAAVVVSGGLLLGGVFKAGPAKALISFDAAMPMRELHEIAAYGLLALVVLHVAGAVFESLRTRENLVRAMVTGRKEKGDAELHGSGTPRPVLTLLLVTLFVGGIGWLGASAMQRPIPNPPVQMAGTTYAAACVDCHMLYHPSLLPAASWQGLMTTLDDHFGEDASLDPATVDEITAWLVANAAETVDTKPAHMFAAVNPDSPAEITSTSRWQRIHDDLPEALFKSAAVKSRANCAACHTDAASGWFYPAAIDVPHEAAAQP
;
A
#
# COMPACT_ATOMS: atom_id res chain seq x y z
N MET A 1 43.02 -66.28 14.42
CA MET A 1 41.65 -65.93 14.01
C MET A 1 41.11 -64.90 14.98
N ASN A 2 41.12 -63.61 14.61
CA ASN A 2 40.46 -62.56 15.39
C ASN A 2 39.64 -61.71 14.41
N SER A 3 38.36 -62.04 14.32
CA SER A 3 37.36 -61.27 13.56
C SER A 3 37.11 -59.97 14.32
N LYS A 4 37.66 -58.85 13.82
CA LYS A 4 37.20 -57.52 14.23
C LYS A 4 35.84 -57.30 13.58
N ALA A 5 34.80 -57.44 14.40
CA ALA A 5 33.45 -57.01 14.07
C ALA A 5 33.47 -55.54 13.64
N ALA A 6 33.05 -55.28 12.40
CA ALA A 6 32.76 -53.95 11.92
C ALA A 6 31.49 -53.45 12.61
N THR A 7 31.66 -52.65 13.66
CA THR A 7 30.60 -51.81 14.19
C THR A 7 30.23 -50.79 13.12
N ARG A 8 29.13 -51.04 12.40
CA ARG A 8 28.42 -50.00 11.66
C ARG A 8 27.91 -49.01 12.71
N SER A 9 28.58 -47.87 12.86
CA SER A 9 28.03 -46.73 13.56
C SER A 9 26.73 -46.34 12.87
N ASN A 10 25.62 -46.42 13.59
CA ASN A 10 24.39 -45.71 13.21
C ASN A 10 24.73 -44.22 13.17
N ASP A 11 25.06 -43.72 11.98
CA ASP A 11 25.35 -42.32 11.75
C ASP A 11 24.03 -41.55 11.84
N VAL A 12 23.66 -41.17 13.07
CA VAL A 12 22.60 -40.20 13.30
C VAL A 12 23.14 -38.89 12.72
N THR A 13 22.67 -38.52 11.52
CA THR A 13 23.03 -37.26 10.89
C THR A 13 22.74 -36.11 11.86
N ALA A 14 23.81 -35.58 12.47
CA ALA A 14 23.68 -34.60 13.52
C ALA A 14 22.99 -33.35 12.96
N THR A 15 21.81 -33.01 13.47
CA THR A 15 21.11 -31.78 13.07
C THR A 15 21.59 -30.59 13.88
N ILE A 16 21.77 -29.46 13.22
CA ILE A 16 22.16 -28.20 13.87
C ILE A 16 21.06 -27.16 13.69
N ARG A 17 20.96 -26.24 14.64
CA ARG A 17 20.08 -25.07 14.52
C ARG A 17 20.76 -24.04 13.63
N VAL A 18 20.11 -23.72 12.52
CA VAL A 18 20.57 -22.71 11.56
C VAL A 18 19.72 -21.45 11.68
N TRP A 19 18.40 -21.57 11.68
CA TRP A 19 17.51 -20.40 11.77
C TRP A 19 16.97 -20.24 13.17
N ASP A 20 17.28 -19.09 13.79
CA ASP A 20 16.73 -18.74 15.08
C ASP A 20 15.20 -18.48 15.01
N PRO A 21 14.47 -18.64 16.13
CA PRO A 21 13.01 -18.53 16.13
C PRO A 21 12.48 -17.19 15.63
N LEU A 22 13.18 -16.08 15.88
CA LEU A 22 12.73 -14.75 15.49
C LEU A 22 12.83 -14.57 13.97
N VAL A 23 13.91 -15.02 13.34
CA VAL A 23 14.04 -15.01 11.87
C VAL A 23 12.90 -15.80 11.20
N ARG A 24 12.54 -16.96 11.78
CA ARG A 24 11.44 -17.79 11.25
C ARG A 24 10.08 -17.13 11.39
N LEU A 25 9.81 -16.55 12.57
CA LEU A 25 8.59 -15.80 12.81
C LEU A 25 8.48 -14.64 11.81
N LEU A 26 9.53 -13.82 11.70
CA LEU A 26 9.55 -12.68 10.77
C LEU A 26 9.32 -13.14 9.32
N HIS A 27 10.00 -14.20 8.86
CA HIS A 27 9.81 -14.73 7.52
C HIS A 27 8.37 -15.10 7.22
N TRP A 28 7.73 -15.92 8.06
CA TRP A 28 6.35 -16.34 7.82
C TRP A 28 5.35 -15.19 8.00
N SER A 29 5.63 -14.24 8.88
CA SER A 29 4.86 -12.99 8.97
C SER A 29 4.99 -12.14 7.70
N PHE A 30 6.19 -12.03 7.10
CA PHE A 30 6.37 -11.35 5.81
C PHE A 30 5.58 -12.04 4.70
N VAL A 31 5.62 -13.38 4.63
CA VAL A 31 4.86 -14.16 3.64
C VAL A 31 3.36 -13.88 3.79
N ALA A 32 2.82 -13.97 5.00
CA ALA A 32 1.40 -13.72 5.27
C ALA A 32 1.00 -12.28 4.94
N ALA A 33 1.80 -11.30 5.37
CA ALA A 33 1.53 -9.88 5.13
C ALA A 33 1.59 -9.51 3.65
N VAL A 34 2.61 -9.98 2.91
CA VAL A 34 2.74 -9.73 1.47
C VAL A 34 1.60 -10.41 0.70
N ALA A 35 1.26 -11.66 1.03
CA ALA A 35 0.15 -12.37 0.38
C ALA A 35 -1.19 -11.67 0.61
N PHE A 36 -1.47 -11.25 1.84
CA PHE A 36 -2.69 -10.52 2.17
C PHE A 36 -2.74 -9.15 1.48
N ALA A 37 -1.64 -8.39 1.51
CA ALA A 37 -1.56 -7.10 0.84
C ALA A 37 -1.72 -7.21 -0.68
N ALA A 38 -1.15 -8.26 -1.31
CA ALA A 38 -1.35 -8.53 -2.72
C ALA A 38 -2.81 -8.90 -3.04
N LEU A 39 -3.43 -9.73 -2.21
CA LEU A 39 -4.85 -10.09 -2.37
C LEU A 39 -5.75 -8.84 -2.28
N THR A 40 -5.59 -8.02 -1.25
CA THR A 40 -6.42 -6.82 -1.06
C THR A 40 -6.12 -5.74 -2.09
N GLY A 41 -4.87 -5.59 -2.52
CA GLY A 41 -4.45 -4.52 -3.43
C GLY A 41 -4.66 -4.83 -4.92
N LEU A 42 -4.61 -6.10 -5.32
CA LEU A 42 -4.68 -6.51 -6.74
C LEU A 42 -5.97 -7.23 -7.12
N VAL A 43 -6.65 -7.87 -6.16
CA VAL A 43 -7.78 -8.77 -6.47
C VAL A 43 -9.10 -8.26 -5.91
N LEU A 44 -9.13 -7.82 -4.64
CA LEU A 44 -10.39 -7.56 -3.95
C LEU A 44 -10.96 -6.13 -4.11
N GLY A 45 -10.16 -5.21 -4.68
CA GLY A 45 -10.59 -3.86 -5.05
C GLY A 45 -10.67 -2.84 -3.90
N SER A 46 -11.19 -1.66 -4.22
CA SER A 46 -11.11 -0.42 -3.41
C SER A 46 -11.63 -0.54 -1.97
N ARG A 47 -12.66 -1.35 -1.71
CA ARG A 47 -13.22 -1.55 -0.36
C ARG A 47 -12.24 -2.17 0.63
N TRP A 48 -11.19 -2.84 0.14
CA TRP A 48 -10.16 -3.47 0.96
C TRP A 48 -8.95 -2.56 1.22
N ILE A 49 -9.04 -1.27 0.87
CA ILE A 49 -7.94 -0.33 1.05
C ILE A 49 -7.54 -0.18 2.53
N THR A 50 -8.51 -0.16 3.45
CA THR A 50 -8.21 -0.01 4.88
C THR A 50 -7.42 -1.23 5.40
N PRO A 51 -7.87 -2.48 5.22
CA PRO A 51 -7.05 -3.66 5.53
C PRO A 51 -5.69 -3.67 4.83
N HIS A 52 -5.61 -3.27 3.56
CA HIS A 52 -4.36 -3.19 2.81
C HIS A 52 -3.36 -2.25 3.50
N VAL A 53 -3.79 -1.04 3.85
CA VAL A 53 -2.95 -0.04 4.53
C VAL A 53 -2.53 -0.50 5.93
N VAL A 54 -3.43 -1.14 6.70
CA VAL A 54 -3.11 -1.68 8.02
C VAL A 54 -2.01 -2.73 7.91
N VAL A 55 -2.14 -3.69 6.99
CA VAL A 55 -1.13 -4.72 6.77
C VAL A 55 0.18 -4.16 6.21
N GLY A 56 0.12 -3.18 5.30
CA GLY A 56 1.30 -2.47 4.82
C GLY A 56 2.03 -1.72 5.94
N THR A 57 1.31 -1.14 6.89
CA THR A 57 1.88 -0.49 8.07
C THR A 57 2.55 -1.51 9.00
N ALA A 58 1.88 -2.65 9.24
CA ALA A 58 2.46 -3.75 10.01
C ALA A 58 3.72 -4.33 9.33
N LEU A 59 3.71 -4.44 8.00
CA LEU A 59 4.86 -4.85 7.20
C LEU A 59 6.08 -3.94 7.43
N GLY A 60 5.86 -2.62 7.51
CA GLY A 60 6.90 -1.66 7.86
C GLY A 60 7.50 -1.90 9.26
N ALA A 61 6.68 -2.23 10.25
CA ALA A 61 7.17 -2.57 11.60
C ALA A 61 7.98 -3.88 11.60
N LEU A 62 7.51 -4.91 10.90
CA LEU A 62 8.24 -6.17 10.73
C LEU A 62 9.60 -5.94 10.03
N LEU A 63 9.62 -5.10 9.01
CA LEU A 63 10.83 -4.73 8.27
C LEU A 63 11.85 -4.06 9.19
N LEU A 64 11.41 -3.08 10.00
CA LEU A 64 12.27 -2.43 11.00
C LEU A 64 12.88 -3.44 11.98
N ILE A 65 12.06 -4.34 12.54
CA ILE A 65 12.54 -5.39 13.44
C ILE A 65 13.57 -6.27 12.73
N ARG A 66 13.30 -6.68 11.48
CA ARG A 66 14.22 -7.51 10.70
C ARG A 66 15.54 -6.81 10.40
N LEU A 67 15.52 -5.52 10.10
CA LEU A 67 16.73 -4.72 9.84
C LEU A 67 17.59 -4.60 11.11
N ILE A 68 16.98 -4.32 12.26
CA ILE A 68 17.69 -4.28 13.55
C ILE A 68 18.26 -5.66 13.90
N TRP A 69 17.44 -6.72 13.78
CA TRP A 69 17.88 -8.10 14.04
C TRP A 69 18.97 -8.55 13.07
N GLY A 70 19.00 -8.02 11.85
CA GLY A 70 20.08 -8.24 10.87
C GLY A 70 21.43 -7.66 11.27
N VAL A 71 21.50 -6.89 12.36
CA VAL A 71 22.74 -6.38 12.93
C VAL A 71 23.00 -6.96 14.32
N THR A 72 21.97 -7.14 15.15
CA THR A 72 22.11 -7.55 16.56
C THR A 72 21.85 -9.04 16.81
N GLY A 73 21.35 -9.77 15.81
CA GLY A 73 20.86 -11.13 15.93
C GLY A 73 21.94 -12.20 15.97
N SER A 74 21.49 -13.45 15.80
CA SER A 74 22.34 -14.64 15.70
C SER A 74 23.24 -14.59 14.46
N ALA A 75 24.28 -15.43 14.40
CA ALA A 75 25.20 -15.48 13.26
C ALA A 75 24.47 -15.55 11.91
N THR A 76 23.48 -16.42 11.76
CA THR A 76 22.73 -16.59 10.50
C THR A 76 21.71 -15.48 10.22
N ALA A 77 21.32 -14.71 11.22
CA ALA A 77 20.45 -13.55 11.04
C ALA A 77 21.19 -12.34 10.47
N ARG A 78 22.49 -12.22 10.76
CA ARG A 78 23.29 -11.03 10.49
C ARG A 78 23.64 -10.89 9.02
N PHE A 79 23.43 -9.68 8.50
CA PHE A 79 23.78 -9.33 7.12
C PHE A 79 25.25 -9.61 6.79
N ALA A 80 26.16 -9.28 7.72
CA ALA A 80 27.59 -9.51 7.55
C ALA A 80 27.99 -10.99 7.41
N SER A 81 27.10 -11.94 7.74
CA SER A 81 27.39 -13.38 7.69
C SER A 81 27.02 -14.02 6.36
N PHE A 82 26.26 -13.35 5.50
CA PHE A 82 25.85 -13.89 4.20
C PHE A 82 26.01 -12.94 3.02
N ILE A 83 26.25 -11.64 3.26
CA ILE A 83 26.58 -10.70 2.19
C ILE A 83 28.06 -10.86 1.86
N VAL A 84 28.34 -11.39 0.68
CA VAL A 84 29.68 -11.54 0.13
C VAL A 84 29.98 -10.42 -0.87
N GLY A 85 31.25 -10.20 -1.20
CA GLY A 85 31.64 -9.25 -2.25
C GLY A 85 31.27 -9.71 -3.67
N PRO A 86 31.27 -8.80 -4.66
CA PRO A 86 30.86 -9.10 -6.03
C PRO A 86 31.74 -10.16 -6.72
N ALA A 87 33.01 -10.29 -6.34
CA ALA A 87 33.89 -11.34 -6.85
C ALA A 87 33.43 -12.74 -6.42
N ALA A 88 33.17 -12.93 -5.13
CA ALA A 88 32.67 -14.19 -4.56
C ALA A 88 31.27 -14.54 -5.08
N LEU A 89 30.41 -13.53 -5.34
CA LEU A 89 29.12 -13.77 -5.98
C LEU A 89 29.31 -14.34 -7.40
N ARG A 90 30.20 -13.75 -8.21
CA ARG A 90 30.48 -14.24 -9.57
C ARG A 90 31.08 -15.63 -9.57
N GLU A 91 31.99 -15.90 -8.66
CA GLU A 91 32.60 -17.22 -8.46
C GLU A 91 31.52 -18.26 -8.12
N HIS A 92 30.65 -17.97 -7.15
CA HIS A 92 29.55 -18.85 -6.79
C HIS A 92 28.60 -19.14 -7.97
N VAL A 93 28.30 -18.13 -8.80
CA VAL A 93 27.49 -18.32 -10.00
C VAL A 93 28.20 -19.21 -11.03
N ALA A 94 29.53 -19.07 -11.18
CA ALA A 94 30.32 -19.92 -12.07
C ALA A 94 30.35 -21.38 -11.56
N GLU A 95 30.55 -21.58 -10.26
CA GLU A 95 30.50 -22.91 -9.63
C GLU A 95 29.12 -23.56 -9.76
N LEU A 96 28.04 -22.78 -9.61
CA LEU A 96 26.67 -23.25 -9.79
C LEU A 96 26.43 -23.73 -11.23
N ARG A 97 26.91 -22.97 -12.22
CA ARG A 97 26.82 -23.36 -13.64
C ARG A 97 27.66 -24.59 -13.97
N ALA A 98 28.82 -24.74 -13.32
CA ALA A 98 29.68 -25.90 -13.46
C ALA A 98 29.17 -27.15 -12.70
N GLY A 99 28.13 -27.02 -11.86
CA GLY A 99 27.63 -28.11 -11.03
C GLY A 99 28.52 -28.45 -9.81
N HIS A 100 29.47 -27.58 -9.47
CA HIS A 100 30.45 -27.80 -8.41
C HIS A 100 30.17 -27.00 -7.12
N ALA A 101 29.17 -26.11 -7.14
CA ALA A 101 28.88 -25.25 -5.98
C ALA A 101 28.63 -26.05 -4.70
N GLY A 102 29.35 -25.69 -3.64
CA GLY A 102 29.24 -26.33 -2.33
C GLY A 102 27.87 -26.16 -1.66
N ARG A 103 27.59 -27.02 -0.68
CA ARG A 103 26.42 -26.88 0.20
C ARG A 103 26.67 -25.80 1.24
N HIS A 104 25.69 -24.91 1.44
CA HIS A 104 25.76 -23.84 2.43
C HIS A 104 24.77 -24.11 3.59
N LEU A 105 25.24 -23.98 4.84
CA LEU A 105 24.34 -24.09 6.00
C LEU A 105 23.45 -22.85 6.13
N GLY A 106 24.03 -21.64 6.03
CA GLY A 106 23.30 -20.38 5.98
C GLY A 106 22.72 -20.07 4.59
N HIS A 107 22.71 -18.80 4.21
CA HIS A 107 22.41 -18.43 2.82
C HIS A 107 23.64 -18.66 1.95
N ASN A 108 23.44 -19.19 0.75
CA ASN A 108 24.44 -19.10 -0.29
C ASN A 108 24.54 -17.65 -0.81
N PRO A 109 25.62 -17.25 -1.49
CA PRO A 109 25.80 -15.89 -2.02
C PRO A 109 24.58 -15.35 -2.78
N LEU A 110 23.99 -16.13 -3.69
CA LEU A 110 22.85 -15.69 -4.48
C LEU A 110 21.60 -15.44 -3.62
N GLY A 111 21.34 -16.33 -2.66
CA GLY A 111 20.26 -16.20 -1.69
C GLY A 111 20.44 -15.00 -0.75
N GLY A 112 21.70 -14.67 -0.39
CA GLY A 112 22.02 -13.48 0.38
C GLY A 112 21.62 -12.19 -0.33
N TYR A 113 21.97 -12.07 -1.62
CA TYR A 113 21.58 -10.93 -2.45
C TYR A 113 20.07 -10.88 -2.73
N MET A 114 19.43 -12.04 -2.89
CA MET A 114 17.96 -12.13 -3.03
C MET A 114 17.24 -11.53 -1.82
N ILE A 115 17.74 -11.76 -0.61
CA ILE A 115 17.16 -11.17 0.61
C ILE A 115 17.32 -9.66 0.63
N LEU A 116 18.48 -9.13 0.23
CA LEU A 116 18.66 -7.68 0.12
C LEU A 116 17.70 -7.06 -0.88
N ALA A 117 17.51 -7.70 -2.04
CA ALA A 117 16.56 -7.26 -3.05
C ALA A 117 15.12 -7.25 -2.50
N LEU A 118 14.68 -8.33 -1.86
CA LEU A 118 13.35 -8.41 -1.24
C LEU A 118 13.15 -7.34 -0.17
N LEU A 119 14.11 -7.15 0.74
CA LEU A 119 14.02 -6.14 1.80
C LEU A 119 14.00 -4.72 1.24
N ALA A 120 14.81 -4.43 0.23
CA ALA A 120 14.88 -3.12 -0.41
C ALA A 120 13.59 -2.78 -1.17
N VAL A 121 13.08 -3.71 -1.98
CA VAL A 121 11.82 -3.49 -2.71
C VAL A 121 10.64 -3.41 -1.74
N MET A 122 10.60 -4.24 -0.70
CA MET A 122 9.59 -4.13 0.35
C MET A 122 9.64 -2.79 1.08
N ALA A 123 10.83 -2.25 1.35
CA ALA A 123 10.99 -0.90 1.89
C ALA A 123 10.40 0.15 0.92
N ALA A 124 10.68 0.03 -0.38
CA ALA A 124 10.13 0.93 -1.39
C ALA A 124 8.59 0.89 -1.43
N VAL A 125 7.99 -0.31 -1.35
CA VAL A 125 6.53 -0.48 -1.27
C VAL A 125 5.96 0.20 -0.02
N VAL A 126 6.54 -0.04 1.16
CA VAL A 126 6.07 0.55 2.43
C VAL A 126 6.18 2.07 2.43
N VAL A 127 7.33 2.62 1.99
CA VAL A 127 7.58 4.06 1.96
C VAL A 127 6.66 4.76 0.97
N SER A 128 6.60 4.26 -0.28
CA SER A 128 5.69 4.82 -1.30
C SER A 128 4.23 4.74 -0.87
N GLY A 129 3.81 3.64 -0.24
CA GLY A 129 2.44 3.47 0.27
C GLY A 129 2.09 4.46 1.39
N GLY A 130 3.02 4.72 2.32
CA GLY A 130 2.83 5.72 3.36
C GLY A 130 2.74 7.15 2.82
N LEU A 131 3.52 7.48 1.78
CA LEU A 131 3.45 8.78 1.10
C LEU A 131 2.14 8.94 0.31
N LEU A 132 1.64 7.87 -0.32
CA LEU A 132 0.33 7.86 -0.97
C LEU A 132 -0.82 8.07 0.01
N LEU A 133 -0.77 7.39 1.16
CA LEU A 133 -1.75 7.60 2.23
C LEU A 133 -1.80 9.08 2.65
N GLY A 134 -0.62 9.71 2.76
CA GLY A 134 -0.49 11.13 3.04
C GLY A 134 -1.02 12.04 1.94
N GLY A 135 -0.53 11.92 0.71
CA GLY A 135 -0.80 12.92 -0.32
C GLY A 135 -2.12 12.72 -1.06
N VAL A 136 -2.49 11.46 -1.32
CA VAL A 136 -3.70 11.14 -2.09
C VAL A 136 -4.93 11.06 -1.19
N PHE A 137 -4.81 10.37 -0.06
CA PHE A 137 -5.92 10.14 0.86
C PHE A 137 -5.97 11.17 2.00
N LYS A 138 -4.99 12.07 2.08
CA LYS A 138 -4.86 13.08 3.15
C LYS A 138 -5.01 12.47 4.55
N ALA A 139 -4.46 11.28 4.73
CA ALA A 139 -4.53 10.49 5.94
C ALA A 139 -3.13 10.13 6.46
N GLY A 140 -3.05 9.76 7.73
CA GLY A 140 -1.80 9.35 8.35
C GLY A 140 -0.81 10.51 8.61
N PRO A 141 0.40 10.20 9.10
CA PRO A 141 1.39 11.20 9.48
C PRO A 141 1.86 12.11 8.34
N ALA A 142 1.76 11.64 7.10
CA ALA A 142 2.21 12.38 5.92
C ALA A 142 1.14 13.33 5.35
N LYS A 143 -0.08 13.37 5.89
CA LYS A 143 -1.21 14.15 5.35
C LYS A 143 -0.93 15.63 5.10
N ALA A 144 -0.08 16.23 5.92
CA ALA A 144 0.27 17.64 5.86
C ALA A 144 1.65 17.90 5.21
N LEU A 145 2.35 16.84 4.78
CA LEU A 145 3.74 16.92 4.34
C LEU A 145 3.90 16.81 2.83
N ILE A 146 2.90 16.26 2.13
CA ILE A 146 2.98 15.96 0.70
C ILE A 146 1.66 16.33 0.02
N SER A 147 1.75 17.05 -1.09
CA SER A 147 0.58 17.39 -1.92
C SER A 147 0.09 16.20 -2.73
N PHE A 148 -1.10 16.31 -3.31
CA PHE A 148 -1.61 15.28 -4.23
C PHE A 148 -0.63 15.05 -5.40
N ASP A 149 -0.23 16.11 -6.09
CA ASP A 149 0.68 16.02 -7.25
C ASP A 149 2.04 15.42 -6.90
N ALA A 150 2.61 15.79 -5.76
CA ALA A 150 3.88 15.23 -5.30
C ALA A 150 3.77 13.74 -4.93
N ALA A 151 2.59 13.27 -4.54
CA ALA A 151 2.35 11.87 -4.22
C ALA A 151 2.02 11.02 -5.47
N MET A 152 1.60 11.62 -6.58
CA MET A 152 1.23 10.86 -7.79
C MET A 152 2.37 9.99 -8.35
N PRO A 153 3.62 10.45 -8.46
CA PRO A 153 4.75 9.59 -8.85
C PRO A 153 4.98 8.42 -7.87
N MET A 154 4.62 8.58 -6.59
CA MET A 154 4.73 7.50 -5.62
C MET A 154 3.72 6.38 -5.91
N ARG A 155 2.61 6.66 -6.61
CA ARG A 155 1.63 5.66 -7.03
C ARG A 155 2.25 4.69 -8.03
N GLU A 156 2.92 5.23 -9.04
CA GLU A 156 3.62 4.45 -10.05
C GLU A 156 4.76 3.66 -9.42
N LEU A 157 5.55 4.30 -8.55
CA LEU A 157 6.61 3.61 -7.83
C LEU A 157 6.05 2.47 -6.97
N HIS A 158 4.94 2.68 -6.26
CA HIS A 158 4.31 1.66 -5.42
C HIS A 158 3.84 0.47 -6.26
N GLU A 159 3.19 0.74 -7.39
CA GLU A 159 2.70 -0.29 -8.30
C GLU A 159 3.86 -1.09 -8.93
N ILE A 160 4.87 -0.41 -9.46
CA ILE A 160 6.07 -1.05 -10.03
C ILE A 160 6.81 -1.86 -8.96
N ALA A 161 7.00 -1.31 -7.76
CA ALA A 161 7.66 -2.01 -6.66
C ALA A 161 6.83 -3.19 -6.17
N ALA A 162 5.50 -3.12 -6.16
CA ALA A 162 4.63 -4.23 -5.76
C ALA A 162 4.72 -5.39 -6.76
N TYR A 163 4.61 -5.13 -8.08
CA TYR A 163 4.80 -6.17 -9.09
C TYR A 163 6.24 -6.71 -9.09
N GLY A 164 7.23 -5.84 -8.92
CA GLY A 164 8.63 -6.23 -8.75
C GLY A 164 8.83 -7.13 -7.53
N LEU A 165 8.19 -6.83 -6.40
CA LEU A 165 8.23 -7.67 -5.19
C LEU A 165 7.64 -9.05 -5.47
N LEU A 166 6.49 -9.13 -6.14
CA LEU A 166 5.88 -10.42 -6.49
C LEU A 166 6.77 -11.25 -7.43
N ALA A 167 7.37 -10.62 -8.44
CA ALA A 167 8.34 -11.28 -9.32
C ALA A 167 9.56 -11.80 -8.55
N LEU A 168 10.09 -11.00 -7.62
CA LEU A 168 11.18 -11.39 -6.73
C LEU A 168 10.78 -12.54 -5.79
N VAL A 169 9.55 -12.56 -5.28
CA VAL A 169 9.02 -13.67 -4.46
C VAL A 169 8.95 -14.95 -5.28
N VAL A 170 8.45 -14.91 -6.52
CA VAL A 170 8.44 -16.07 -7.42
C VAL A 170 9.86 -16.58 -7.67
N LEU A 171 10.80 -15.69 -7.99
CA LEU A 171 12.20 -16.03 -8.19
C LEU A 171 12.84 -16.63 -6.92
N HIS A 172 12.53 -16.07 -5.76
CA HIS A 172 13.00 -16.58 -4.48
C HIS A 172 12.51 -18.00 -4.19
N VAL A 173 11.21 -18.26 -4.39
CA VAL A 173 10.62 -19.59 -4.21
C VAL A 173 11.21 -20.58 -5.21
N ALA A 174 11.34 -20.20 -6.48
CA ALA A 174 11.98 -21.03 -7.50
C ALA A 174 13.43 -21.37 -7.14
N GLY A 175 14.20 -20.39 -6.66
CA GLY A 175 15.56 -20.58 -6.17
C GLY A 175 15.63 -21.51 -4.95
N ALA A 176 14.69 -21.39 -4.01
CA ALA A 176 14.61 -22.26 -2.85
C ALA A 176 14.26 -23.71 -3.24
N VAL A 177 13.35 -23.91 -4.19
CA VAL A 177 13.03 -25.24 -4.75
C VAL A 177 14.23 -25.82 -5.48
N PHE A 178 14.85 -25.04 -6.37
CA PHE A 178 16.05 -25.45 -7.11
C PHE A 178 17.17 -25.90 -6.16
N GLU A 179 17.49 -25.08 -5.15
CA GLU A 179 18.53 -25.41 -4.18
C GLU A 179 18.14 -26.61 -3.33
N SER A 180 16.86 -26.76 -2.98
CA SER A 180 16.38 -27.93 -2.24
C SER A 180 16.57 -29.23 -3.02
N LEU A 181 16.32 -29.21 -4.33
CA LEU A 181 16.52 -30.36 -5.21
C LEU A 181 18.00 -30.66 -5.42
N ARG A 182 18.80 -29.62 -5.69
CA ARG A 182 20.25 -29.74 -5.93
C ARG A 182 20.99 -30.28 -4.71
N THR A 183 20.65 -29.81 -3.52
CA THR A 183 21.30 -30.19 -2.26
C THR A 183 20.62 -31.38 -1.57
N ARG A 184 19.49 -31.87 -2.11
CA ARG A 184 18.62 -32.88 -1.49
C ARG A 184 18.19 -32.53 -0.06
N GLU A 185 18.07 -31.24 0.22
CA GLU A 185 17.72 -30.72 1.54
C GLU A 185 16.46 -29.85 1.44
N ASN A 186 15.42 -30.16 2.21
CA ASN A 186 14.17 -29.39 2.13
C ASN A 186 14.32 -28.04 2.86
N LEU A 187 14.59 -26.97 2.10
CA LEU A 187 14.80 -25.64 2.66
C LEU A 187 13.55 -25.04 3.30
N VAL A 188 12.36 -25.37 2.80
CA VAL A 188 11.08 -24.92 3.40
C VAL A 188 10.92 -25.54 4.79
N ARG A 189 11.16 -26.85 4.91
CA ARG A 189 11.16 -27.56 6.21
C ARG A 189 12.23 -27.01 7.14
N ALA A 190 13.41 -26.68 6.60
CA ALA A 190 14.46 -26.02 7.38
C ALA A 190 14.00 -24.66 7.89
N MET A 191 13.23 -23.88 7.12
CA MET A 191 12.71 -22.59 7.54
C MET A 191 11.60 -22.69 8.59
N VAL A 192 10.82 -23.78 8.60
CA VAL A 192 9.83 -24.05 9.65
C VAL A 192 10.50 -24.53 10.95
N THR A 193 11.37 -25.53 10.84
CA THR A 193 12.00 -26.18 12.01
C THR A 193 13.20 -25.40 12.56
N GLY A 194 13.83 -24.59 11.72
CA GLY A 194 15.12 -23.92 11.90
C GLY A 194 16.32 -24.83 11.96
N ARG A 195 16.19 -26.09 11.53
CA ARG A 195 17.26 -27.08 11.59
C ARG A 195 17.65 -27.55 10.20
N LYS A 196 18.94 -27.83 10.06
CA LYS A 196 19.57 -28.42 8.87
C LYS A 196 20.47 -29.57 9.29
N GLU A 197 20.76 -30.48 8.37
CA GLU A 197 21.75 -31.54 8.63
C GLU A 197 23.15 -30.93 8.60
N LYS A 198 23.97 -31.22 9.62
CA LYS A 198 25.33 -30.64 9.71
C LYS A 198 26.19 -31.10 8.54
N GLY A 199 26.27 -32.41 8.31
CA GLY A 199 27.22 -33.04 7.37
C GLY A 199 28.61 -32.40 7.47
N ASP A 200 29.23 -32.14 6.31
CA ASP A 200 30.57 -31.56 6.21
C ASP A 200 30.56 -30.03 6.03
N ALA A 201 29.37 -29.42 5.99
CA ALA A 201 29.24 -27.99 5.73
C ALA A 201 29.50 -27.20 7.02
N GLU A 202 30.30 -26.13 6.93
CA GLU A 202 30.57 -25.24 8.05
C GLU A 202 29.58 -24.07 8.10
N LEU A 203 29.26 -23.64 9.33
CA LEU A 203 28.42 -22.48 9.55
C LEU A 203 29.32 -21.24 9.56
N HIS A 204 29.30 -20.47 8.48
CA HIS A 204 30.04 -19.22 8.42
C HIS A 204 29.32 -18.10 9.17
N GLY A 205 30.09 -17.29 9.89
CA GLY A 205 29.62 -16.14 10.67
C GLY A 205 29.77 -16.33 12.17
N SER A 206 30.08 -15.23 12.86
CA SER A 206 30.11 -15.16 14.32
C SER A 206 29.09 -14.11 14.78
N GLY A 207 28.36 -14.41 15.86
CA GLY A 207 27.32 -13.51 16.34
C GLY A 207 26.59 -14.06 17.54
N THR A 208 26.87 -13.51 18.72
CA THR A 208 26.06 -13.75 19.90
C THR A 208 24.79 -12.91 19.79
N PRO A 209 23.59 -13.53 19.87
CA PRO A 209 22.34 -12.78 19.79
C PRO A 209 22.22 -11.84 20.99
N ARG A 210 21.82 -10.58 20.73
CA ARG A 210 21.66 -9.54 21.76
C ARG A 210 20.18 -9.11 21.88
N PRO A 211 19.28 -9.99 22.34
CA PRO A 211 17.83 -9.73 22.32
C PRO A 211 17.42 -8.50 23.13
N VAL A 212 18.09 -8.22 24.26
CA VAL A 212 17.81 -7.02 25.06
C VAL A 212 18.14 -5.75 24.29
N LEU A 213 19.31 -5.70 23.62
CA LEU A 213 19.67 -4.55 22.77
C LEU A 213 18.68 -4.39 21.60
N THR A 214 18.28 -5.50 20.96
CA THR A 214 17.25 -5.47 19.92
C THR A 214 15.96 -4.86 20.43
N LEU A 215 15.46 -5.33 21.58
CA LEU A 215 14.23 -4.83 22.17
C LEU A 215 14.34 -3.33 22.48
N LEU A 216 15.45 -2.89 23.06
CA LEU A 216 15.69 -1.47 23.34
C LEU A 216 15.69 -0.63 22.05
N LEU A 217 16.40 -1.07 21.00
CA LEU A 217 16.43 -0.35 19.72
C LEU A 217 15.07 -0.34 19.04
N VAL A 218 14.35 -1.47 18.99
CA VAL A 218 13.01 -1.53 18.42
C VAL A 218 12.07 -0.59 19.18
N THR A 219 12.07 -0.63 20.51
CA THR A 219 11.23 0.26 21.33
C THR A 219 11.59 1.73 21.11
N LEU A 220 12.87 2.07 21.03
CA LEU A 220 13.31 3.44 20.76
C LEU A 220 12.88 3.91 19.37
N PHE A 221 13.07 3.09 18.34
CA PHE A 221 12.68 3.44 16.98
C PHE A 221 11.16 3.53 16.82
N VAL A 222 10.40 2.55 17.33
CA VAL A 222 8.93 2.58 17.29
C VAL A 222 8.39 3.74 18.12
N GLY A 223 8.94 3.99 19.31
CA GLY A 223 8.57 5.13 20.14
C GLY A 223 8.87 6.48 19.47
N GLY A 224 10.06 6.61 18.86
CA GLY A 224 10.46 7.81 18.12
C GLY A 224 9.62 8.05 16.87
N ILE A 225 9.39 7.02 16.05
CA ILE A 225 8.51 7.07 14.87
C ILE A 225 7.07 7.37 15.30
N GLY A 226 6.59 6.74 16.38
CA GLY A 226 5.25 6.96 16.92
C GLY A 226 5.07 8.39 17.42
N TRP A 227 6.06 8.93 18.14
CA TRP A 227 6.04 10.33 18.59
C TRP A 227 6.05 11.30 17.41
N LEU A 228 6.99 11.15 16.47
CA LEU A 228 7.04 11.96 15.26
C LEU A 228 5.74 11.87 14.45
N GLY A 229 5.18 10.67 14.33
CA GLY A 229 3.93 10.42 13.64
C GLY A 229 2.74 11.10 14.32
N ALA A 230 2.65 11.04 15.65
CA ALA A 230 1.63 11.72 16.42
C ALA A 230 1.76 13.24 16.31
N SER A 231 2.97 13.79 16.41
CA SER A 231 3.24 15.21 16.20
C SER A 231 2.86 15.67 14.79
N ALA A 232 3.17 14.86 13.76
CA ALA A 232 2.78 15.17 12.39
C ALA A 232 1.26 15.09 12.19
N MET A 233 0.56 14.19 12.88
CA MET A 233 -0.90 14.04 12.81
C MET A 233 -1.66 15.28 13.31
N GLN A 234 -1.06 16.06 14.21
CA GLN A 234 -1.63 17.31 14.73
C GLN A 234 -1.55 18.46 13.72
N ARG A 235 -0.75 18.34 12.66
CA ARG A 235 -0.65 19.38 11.63
C ARG A 235 -1.96 19.43 10.82
N PRO A 236 -2.50 20.63 10.56
CA PRO A 236 -3.67 20.78 9.72
C PRO A 236 -3.35 20.32 8.29
N ILE A 237 -4.35 19.77 7.61
CA ILE A 237 -4.23 19.42 6.20
C ILE A 237 -4.17 20.73 5.40
N PRO A 238 -3.16 20.96 4.55
CA PRO A 238 -3.12 22.10 3.66
C PRO A 238 -4.28 22.04 2.66
N ASN A 239 -4.92 23.19 2.40
CA ASN A 239 -5.97 23.33 1.38
C ASN A 239 -7.08 22.27 1.48
N PRO A 240 -7.71 22.09 2.66
CA PRO A 240 -8.77 21.09 2.81
C PRO A 240 -10.07 21.56 2.13
N PRO A 241 -10.99 20.63 1.81
CA PRO A 241 -12.37 20.96 1.48
C PRO A 241 -13.03 21.83 2.55
N VAL A 242 -13.96 22.70 2.13
CA VAL A 242 -14.69 23.61 3.01
C VAL A 242 -15.99 22.99 3.52
N GLN A 243 -16.47 23.47 4.66
CA GLN A 243 -17.79 23.08 5.14
C GLN A 243 -18.87 23.90 4.42
N MET A 244 -19.87 23.21 3.85
CA MET A 244 -20.98 23.87 3.16
C MET A 244 -22.11 24.31 4.12
N ALA A 245 -22.23 23.65 5.27
CA ALA A 245 -23.31 23.92 6.23
C ALA A 245 -23.26 25.38 6.74
N GLY A 246 -24.42 26.04 6.75
CA GLY A 246 -24.57 27.43 7.20
C GLY A 246 -24.18 28.49 6.16
N THR A 247 -23.87 28.09 4.92
CA THR A 247 -23.62 29.03 3.81
C THR A 247 -24.92 29.40 3.09
N THR A 248 -24.94 30.56 2.43
CA THR A 248 -26.03 30.99 1.55
C THR A 248 -26.24 30.00 0.40
N TYR A 249 -25.15 29.43 -0.15
CA TYR A 249 -25.20 28.35 -1.14
C TYR A 249 -26.01 27.15 -0.63
N ALA A 250 -25.68 26.66 0.58
CA ALA A 250 -26.40 25.53 1.15
C ALA A 250 -27.87 25.83 1.40
N ALA A 251 -28.19 27.03 1.89
CA ALA A 251 -29.56 27.45 2.14
C ALA A 251 -30.39 27.59 0.86
N ALA A 252 -29.78 28.05 -0.24
CA ALA A 252 -30.48 28.30 -1.50
C ALA A 252 -30.66 27.04 -2.36
N CYS A 253 -29.73 26.08 -2.30
CA CYS A 253 -29.68 24.98 -3.27
C CYS A 253 -30.11 23.60 -2.73
N VAL A 254 -30.15 23.40 -1.42
CA VAL A 254 -30.32 22.05 -0.82
C VAL A 254 -31.69 21.39 -1.10
N ASP A 255 -32.72 22.19 -1.37
CA ASP A 255 -34.08 21.68 -1.59
C ASP A 255 -34.26 21.00 -2.95
N CYS A 256 -33.42 21.32 -3.94
CA CYS A 256 -33.53 20.80 -5.30
C CYS A 256 -32.70 19.53 -5.52
N HIS A 257 -31.44 19.53 -5.08
CA HIS A 257 -30.50 18.43 -5.26
C HIS A 257 -29.56 18.31 -4.07
N MET A 258 -28.80 17.20 -4.00
CA MET A 258 -27.74 17.09 -3.00
C MET A 258 -26.76 18.26 -3.13
N LEU A 259 -26.20 18.75 -2.02
CA LEU A 259 -25.19 19.80 -2.11
C LEU A 259 -23.93 19.25 -2.78
N TYR A 260 -23.60 19.80 -3.94
CA TYR A 260 -22.36 19.51 -4.64
C TYR A 260 -21.24 20.31 -4.01
N HIS A 261 -20.20 19.62 -3.54
CA HIS A 261 -19.08 20.32 -2.93
C HIS A 261 -18.37 21.21 -3.98
N PRO A 262 -18.03 22.48 -3.67
CA PRO A 262 -17.47 23.43 -4.64
C PRO A 262 -16.16 22.93 -5.27
N SER A 263 -15.40 22.11 -4.57
CA SER A 263 -14.16 21.53 -5.11
C SER A 263 -14.34 20.52 -6.24
N LEU A 264 -15.58 20.20 -6.65
CA LEU A 264 -15.84 19.21 -7.70
C LEU A 264 -15.93 19.80 -9.10
N LEU A 265 -15.92 21.12 -9.22
CA LEU A 265 -15.88 21.83 -10.49
C LEU A 265 -14.82 22.96 -10.44
N PRO A 266 -14.19 23.29 -11.58
CA PRO A 266 -13.31 24.44 -11.67
C PRO A 266 -14.09 25.75 -11.56
N ALA A 267 -13.40 26.82 -11.16
CA ALA A 267 -14.00 28.14 -10.96
C ALA A 267 -14.78 28.64 -12.19
N ALA A 268 -14.25 28.39 -13.40
CA ALA A 268 -14.91 28.79 -14.65
C ALA A 268 -16.25 28.07 -14.87
N SER A 269 -16.35 26.79 -14.50
CA SER A 269 -17.61 26.04 -14.61
C SER A 269 -18.66 26.55 -13.64
N TRP A 270 -18.26 26.89 -12.40
CA TRP A 270 -19.18 27.51 -11.44
C TRP A 270 -19.67 28.87 -11.91
N GLN A 271 -18.77 29.71 -12.43
CA GLN A 271 -19.16 31.01 -13.00
C GLN A 271 -20.17 30.85 -14.13
N GLY A 272 -19.88 29.96 -15.09
CA GLY A 272 -20.80 29.68 -16.20
C GLY A 272 -22.17 29.22 -15.71
N LEU A 273 -22.21 28.23 -14.82
CA LEU A 273 -23.45 27.67 -14.28
C LEU A 273 -24.34 28.72 -13.59
N MET A 274 -23.72 29.64 -12.82
CA MET A 274 -24.46 30.68 -12.10
C MET A 274 -25.01 31.78 -13.00
N THR A 275 -24.57 31.87 -14.26
CA THR A 275 -25.12 32.83 -15.24
C THR A 275 -26.39 32.34 -15.95
N THR A 276 -26.74 31.06 -15.82
CA THR A 276 -27.86 30.42 -16.53
C THR A 276 -28.84 29.76 -15.55
N LEU A 277 -29.10 30.39 -14.40
CA LEU A 277 -30.02 29.83 -13.40
C LEU A 277 -31.48 29.85 -13.86
N ASP A 278 -31.82 30.67 -14.85
CA ASP A 278 -33.13 30.71 -15.50
C ASP A 278 -33.42 29.47 -16.37
N ASP A 279 -32.37 28.72 -16.75
CA ASP A 279 -32.44 27.40 -17.39
C ASP A 279 -31.41 26.45 -16.76
N HIS A 280 -31.68 26.05 -15.52
CA HIS A 280 -30.84 25.19 -14.71
C HIS A 280 -31.19 23.71 -14.91
N PHE A 281 -30.75 23.15 -16.04
CA PHE A 281 -31.06 21.78 -16.47
C PHE A 281 -32.57 21.55 -16.73
N GLY A 282 -33.23 22.53 -17.32
CA GLY A 282 -34.67 22.47 -17.64
C GLY A 282 -35.60 22.93 -16.51
N GLU A 283 -35.05 23.44 -15.41
CA GLU A 283 -35.80 24.04 -14.29
C GLU A 283 -35.34 25.49 -14.07
N ASP A 284 -36.24 26.35 -13.59
CA ASP A 284 -35.90 27.74 -13.22
C ASP A 284 -35.45 27.79 -11.75
N ALA A 285 -34.17 28.06 -11.54
CA ALA A 285 -33.53 28.21 -10.24
C ALA A 285 -33.08 29.66 -9.98
N SER A 286 -33.71 30.64 -10.63
CA SER A 286 -33.37 32.06 -10.51
C SER A 286 -33.42 32.55 -9.06
N LEU A 287 -32.40 33.29 -8.67
CA LEU A 287 -32.28 33.96 -7.37
C LEU A 287 -32.12 35.47 -7.58
N ASP A 288 -32.26 36.26 -6.53
CA ASP A 288 -31.97 37.69 -6.63
C ASP A 288 -30.48 37.93 -6.94
N PRO A 289 -30.14 39.03 -7.65
CA PRO A 289 -28.76 39.25 -8.10
C PRO A 289 -27.71 39.28 -6.97
N ALA A 290 -28.05 39.79 -5.78
CA ALA A 290 -27.10 39.86 -4.69
C ALA A 290 -26.77 38.47 -4.13
N THR A 291 -27.79 37.60 -4.02
CA THR A 291 -27.59 36.19 -3.66
C THR A 291 -26.77 35.45 -4.71
N VAL A 292 -27.01 35.69 -6.01
CA VAL A 292 -26.21 35.10 -7.10
C VAL A 292 -24.75 35.50 -6.99
N ASP A 293 -24.46 36.78 -6.78
CA ASP A 293 -23.09 37.29 -6.65
C ASP A 293 -22.37 36.68 -5.43
N GLU A 294 -23.07 36.60 -4.29
CA GLU A 294 -22.52 36.01 -3.06
C GLU A 294 -22.19 34.51 -3.24
N ILE A 295 -23.14 33.74 -3.77
CA ILE A 295 -22.97 32.30 -4.00
C ILE A 295 -21.86 32.06 -5.02
N THR A 296 -21.84 32.80 -6.13
CA THR A 296 -20.82 32.68 -7.18
C THR A 296 -19.43 32.97 -6.63
N ALA A 297 -19.27 34.05 -5.86
CA ALA A 297 -18.00 34.39 -5.24
C ALA A 297 -17.52 33.29 -4.27
N TRP A 298 -18.44 32.74 -3.48
CA TRP A 298 -18.12 31.65 -2.56
C TRP A 298 -17.73 30.36 -3.27
N LEU A 299 -18.47 29.95 -4.32
CA LEU A 299 -18.16 28.75 -5.11
C LEU A 299 -16.79 28.87 -5.79
N VAL A 300 -16.51 30.02 -6.41
CA VAL A 300 -15.23 30.30 -7.09
C VAL A 300 -14.05 30.29 -6.12
N ALA A 301 -14.22 30.88 -4.92
CA ALA A 301 -13.16 30.89 -3.91
C ALA A 301 -12.81 29.49 -3.37
N ASN A 302 -13.74 28.54 -3.49
CA ASN A 302 -13.63 27.17 -2.96
C ASN A 302 -13.64 26.10 -4.06
N ALA A 303 -13.37 26.51 -5.31
CA ALA A 303 -13.40 25.66 -6.49
C ALA A 303 -12.27 24.60 -6.49
N ALA A 304 -12.29 23.70 -7.47
CA ALA A 304 -11.34 22.59 -7.57
C ALA A 304 -9.87 23.03 -7.46
N GLU A 305 -9.52 24.21 -8.00
CA GLU A 305 -8.16 24.74 -8.02
C GLU A 305 -7.62 25.12 -6.63
N THR A 306 -8.48 25.32 -5.64
CA THR A 306 -8.08 25.79 -4.29
C THR A 306 -7.99 24.68 -3.26
N VAL A 307 -8.33 23.44 -3.63
CA VAL A 307 -8.43 22.28 -2.71
C VAL A 307 -7.47 21.18 -3.14
N ASP A 308 -6.60 20.72 -2.24
CA ASP A 308 -5.60 19.70 -2.53
C ASP A 308 -6.12 18.29 -2.15
N THR A 309 -7.11 17.80 -2.91
CA THR A 309 -7.67 16.45 -2.71
C THR A 309 -7.77 15.70 -4.02
N LYS A 310 -7.78 14.36 -3.95
CA LYS A 310 -7.94 13.51 -5.14
C LYS A 310 -9.17 13.89 -5.98
N PRO A 311 -10.39 14.11 -5.43
CA PRO A 311 -11.55 14.50 -6.22
C PRO A 311 -11.37 15.86 -6.92
N ALA A 312 -10.81 16.86 -6.22
CA ALA A 312 -10.59 18.18 -6.79
C ALA A 312 -9.65 18.15 -8.00
N HIS A 313 -8.50 17.50 -7.86
CA HIS A 313 -7.56 17.28 -8.97
C HIS A 313 -8.14 16.39 -10.08
N MET A 314 -9.03 15.46 -9.72
CA MET A 314 -9.67 14.55 -10.67
C MET A 314 -10.66 15.28 -11.60
N PHE A 315 -11.45 16.19 -11.04
CA PHE A 315 -12.57 16.86 -11.72
C PHE A 315 -12.30 18.31 -12.12
N ALA A 316 -11.11 18.84 -11.83
CA ALA A 316 -10.64 20.10 -12.42
C ALA A 316 -10.62 20.07 -13.96
N ALA A 317 -10.43 18.88 -14.56
CA ALA A 317 -10.53 18.67 -16.00
C ALA A 317 -11.96 18.26 -16.38
N VAL A 318 -12.68 19.16 -17.06
CA VAL A 318 -14.09 19.00 -17.45
C VAL A 318 -14.25 18.53 -18.90
N ASN A 319 -15.47 18.10 -19.27
CA ASN A 319 -15.85 17.93 -20.66
C ASN A 319 -16.12 19.33 -21.28
N PRO A 320 -15.45 19.75 -22.36
CA PRO A 320 -15.69 21.05 -22.98
C PRO A 320 -17.12 21.27 -23.46
N ASP A 321 -17.83 20.21 -23.87
CA ASP A 321 -19.21 20.30 -24.37
C ASP A 321 -20.23 20.42 -23.22
N SER A 322 -19.84 20.00 -22.01
CA SER A 322 -20.70 19.95 -20.82
C SER A 322 -19.89 20.29 -19.55
N PRO A 323 -19.36 21.53 -19.43
CA PRO A 323 -18.36 21.87 -18.42
C PRO A 323 -18.88 21.85 -16.98
N ALA A 324 -20.20 21.86 -16.78
CA ALA A 324 -20.83 21.74 -15.46
C ALA A 324 -21.21 20.29 -15.08
N GLU A 325 -21.09 19.34 -16.02
CA GLU A 325 -21.53 17.96 -15.80
C GLU A 325 -20.35 17.04 -15.45
N ILE A 326 -20.13 16.79 -14.15
CA ILE A 326 -19.09 15.88 -13.66
C ILE A 326 -19.22 14.48 -14.26
N THR A 327 -20.47 13.99 -14.39
CA THR A 327 -20.82 12.65 -14.91
C THR A 327 -20.48 12.47 -16.39
N SER A 328 -20.35 13.57 -17.15
CA SER A 328 -19.95 13.54 -18.55
C SER A 328 -18.44 13.35 -18.73
N THR A 329 -17.64 13.52 -17.67
CA THR A 329 -16.19 13.41 -17.76
C THR A 329 -15.75 11.95 -17.94
N SER A 330 -14.74 11.74 -18.79
CA SER A 330 -14.18 10.40 -19.01
C SER A 330 -13.64 9.77 -17.72
N ARG A 331 -13.25 10.60 -16.75
CA ARG A 331 -12.69 10.14 -15.48
C ARG A 331 -13.77 9.64 -14.54
N TRP A 332 -14.91 10.34 -14.45
CA TRP A 332 -16.06 9.85 -13.70
C TRP A 332 -16.58 8.53 -14.29
N GLN A 333 -16.67 8.44 -15.62
CA GLN A 333 -17.12 7.23 -16.31
C GLN A 333 -16.22 6.02 -16.01
N ARG A 334 -14.89 6.17 -16.09
CA ARG A 334 -13.93 5.09 -15.81
C ARG A 334 -13.89 4.61 -14.36
N ILE A 335 -14.27 5.43 -13.39
CA ILE A 335 -14.26 4.99 -11.98
C ILE A 335 -15.60 4.36 -11.56
N HIS A 336 -16.65 4.50 -12.38
CA HIS A 336 -17.99 3.96 -12.14
C HIS A 336 -18.42 2.97 -13.24
N ASP A 337 -17.49 2.50 -14.08
CA ASP A 337 -17.78 1.61 -15.22
C ASP A 337 -18.21 0.20 -14.79
N ASP A 338 -17.69 -0.27 -13.65
CA ASP A 338 -18.08 -1.55 -13.03
C ASP A 338 -19.49 -1.53 -12.40
N LEU A 339 -20.18 -0.38 -12.38
CA LEU A 339 -21.53 -0.25 -11.80
C LEU A 339 -22.62 -0.42 -12.87
N PRO A 340 -23.65 -1.25 -12.62
CA PRO A 340 -24.70 -1.51 -13.60
C PRO A 340 -25.58 -0.28 -13.80
N GLU A 341 -26.07 -0.06 -15.02
CA GLU A 341 -27.00 1.03 -15.34
C GLU A 341 -28.29 0.98 -14.51
N ALA A 342 -28.75 -0.24 -14.15
CA ALA A 342 -29.92 -0.45 -13.30
C ALA A 342 -29.76 0.19 -11.90
N LEU A 343 -28.53 0.23 -11.36
CA LEU A 343 -28.25 0.89 -10.09
C LEU A 343 -28.66 2.36 -10.13
N PHE A 344 -28.24 3.08 -11.17
CA PHE A 344 -28.52 4.51 -11.33
C PHE A 344 -29.99 4.83 -11.61
N LYS A 345 -30.78 3.84 -12.03
CA LYS A 345 -32.24 3.95 -12.23
C LYS A 345 -33.06 3.46 -11.05
N SER A 346 -32.42 2.88 -10.04
CA SER A 346 -33.09 2.37 -8.85
C SER A 346 -33.75 3.48 -8.03
N ALA A 347 -34.76 3.14 -7.24
CA ALA A 347 -35.41 4.09 -6.34
C ALA A 347 -34.45 4.69 -5.29
N ALA A 348 -33.39 3.94 -4.91
CA ALA A 348 -32.40 4.37 -3.94
C ALA A 348 -31.45 5.43 -4.51
N VAL A 349 -30.96 5.25 -5.73
CA VAL A 349 -29.96 6.15 -6.34
C VAL A 349 -30.61 7.22 -7.22
N LYS A 350 -31.63 6.86 -8.00
CA LYS A 350 -32.42 7.68 -8.93
C LYS A 350 -31.68 8.27 -10.13
N SER A 351 -30.43 8.71 -9.95
CA SER A 351 -29.63 9.32 -11.01
C SER A 351 -28.13 9.23 -10.70
N ARG A 352 -27.30 9.28 -11.74
CA ARG A 352 -25.84 9.42 -11.65
C ARG A 352 -25.39 10.70 -10.91
N ALA A 353 -26.26 11.70 -10.83
CA ALA A 353 -25.99 12.96 -10.14
C ALA A 353 -26.11 12.84 -8.60
N ASN A 354 -26.80 11.81 -8.09
CA ASN A 354 -27.01 11.63 -6.65
C ASN A 354 -25.84 10.89 -6.00
N CYS A 355 -24.67 11.53 -5.97
CA CYS A 355 -23.46 10.97 -5.37
C CYS A 355 -23.67 10.55 -3.91
N ALA A 356 -24.49 11.30 -3.14
CA ALA A 356 -24.77 11.05 -1.73
C ALA A 356 -25.49 9.71 -1.46
N ALA A 357 -26.14 9.11 -2.47
CA ALA A 357 -26.76 7.79 -2.33
C ALA A 357 -25.75 6.65 -2.18
N CYS A 358 -24.52 6.84 -2.68
CA CYS A 358 -23.45 5.84 -2.61
C CYS A 358 -22.22 6.34 -1.82
N HIS A 359 -22.02 7.64 -1.72
CA HIS A 359 -20.91 8.27 -1.01
C HIS A 359 -21.45 9.00 0.22
N THR A 360 -21.37 8.34 1.37
CA THR A 360 -21.89 8.86 2.65
C THR A 360 -21.20 10.16 3.10
N ASP A 361 -20.01 10.45 2.57
CA ASP A 361 -19.24 11.66 2.83
C ASP A 361 -19.28 12.68 1.67
N ALA A 362 -20.17 12.55 0.68
CA ALA A 362 -20.16 13.38 -0.52
C ALA A 362 -20.16 14.89 -0.22
N ALA A 363 -20.96 15.33 0.76
CA ALA A 363 -21.05 16.73 1.16
C ALA A 363 -19.76 17.28 1.82
N SER A 364 -18.83 16.41 2.19
CA SER A 364 -17.55 16.81 2.78
C SER A 364 -16.47 17.16 1.74
N GLY A 365 -16.68 16.81 0.47
CA GLY A 365 -15.68 16.99 -0.59
C GLY A 365 -14.51 15.99 -0.55
N TRP A 366 -14.41 15.13 0.47
CA TRP A 366 -13.31 14.17 0.60
C TRP A 366 -13.45 12.93 -0.30
N PHE A 367 -14.67 12.41 -0.48
CA PHE A 367 -14.99 11.18 -1.23
C PHE A 367 -14.06 10.02 -0.87
N TYR A 368 -13.90 9.77 0.43
CA TYR A 368 -13.00 8.76 0.94
C TYR A 368 -13.51 7.34 0.57
N PRO A 369 -12.68 6.42 0.06
CA PRO A 369 -13.17 5.12 -0.41
C PRO A 369 -13.89 4.27 0.65
N ALA A 370 -13.55 4.43 1.93
CA ALA A 370 -14.21 3.72 3.01
C ALA A 370 -15.60 4.28 3.36
N ALA A 371 -15.97 5.45 2.82
CA ALA A 371 -17.29 6.06 2.96
C ALA A 371 -18.24 5.69 1.81
N ILE A 372 -17.80 4.79 0.91
CA ILE A 372 -18.61 4.25 -0.18
C ILE A 372 -19.48 3.11 0.37
N ASP A 373 -20.80 3.27 0.25
CA ASP A 373 -21.80 2.28 0.58
C ASP A 373 -22.84 2.21 -0.56
N VAL A 374 -22.71 1.21 -1.43
CA VAL A 374 -23.59 1.07 -2.60
C VAL A 374 -24.84 0.28 -2.19
N PRO A 375 -26.06 0.82 -2.38
CA PRO A 375 -27.29 0.16 -1.98
C PRO A 375 -27.46 -1.24 -2.59
N HIS A 376 -27.56 -2.26 -1.73
CA HIS A 376 -27.59 -3.68 -2.13
C HIS A 376 -28.80 -4.08 -2.99
N GLU A 377 -29.97 -3.47 -2.78
CA GLU A 377 -31.20 -3.79 -3.52
C GLU A 377 -31.16 -3.36 -4.99
N ALA A 378 -30.24 -2.45 -5.33
CA ALA A 378 -30.13 -1.85 -6.66
C ALA A 378 -29.06 -2.49 -7.56
N ALA A 379 -28.13 -3.27 -6.99
CA ALA A 379 -27.07 -3.96 -7.73
C ALA A 379 -27.48 -5.37 -8.22
N ALA A 380 -28.63 -5.90 -7.74
CA ALA A 380 -29.06 -7.28 -7.96
C ALA A 380 -30.26 -7.44 -8.91
N GLN A 381 -30.75 -6.36 -9.53
CA GLN A 381 -31.82 -6.47 -10.52
C GLN A 381 -31.21 -6.65 -11.92
N PRO A 382 -31.54 -7.76 -12.63
CA PRO A 382 -30.96 -8.09 -13.93
C PRO A 382 -31.32 -7.08 -15.04
#